data_AF-A0A9X2S2N3-F1
#
_entry.id   AF-A0A9X2S2N3-F1
#
_cell.length_a   1.000
_cell.length_b   1.000
_cell.length_c   1.000
_cell.angle_alpha   90.00
_cell.angle_beta   90.00
_cell.angle_gamma   90.00
#
_symmetry.space_group_name_H-M   'P 1'
#
loop_
_entity.id
_entity.type
_entity.pdbx_description
1 polymer ?
#
loop_
_entity_poly.entity_id
_entity_poly.type
_entity_poly.pdbx_seq_one_letter_code
_entity_poly.pdbx_strand_id
1 'polypeptide(L)' 'MLGSIECENCTIITRKNGEIRGTVVFKYSSTHTYGQALATNERNNDTMMIRLDEKVNSKEDVLNLGINVGDFI' A
#
# COMPACT_ATOMS: atom_id res chain seq x y z
N MET A 1 0.39 -15.51 -5.56
CA MET A 1 0.92 -14.66 -6.66
C MET A 1 1.32 -13.25 -6.20
N LEU A 2 0.72 -12.72 -5.11
CA LEU A 2 1.06 -11.40 -4.56
C LEU A 2 2.46 -11.28 -3.92
N GLY A 3 3.12 -12.39 -3.57
CA GLY A 3 4.48 -12.35 -3.01
C GLY A 3 5.55 -11.86 -4.00
N SER A 4 5.27 -11.86 -5.31
CA SER A 4 6.23 -11.39 -6.32
C SER A 4 6.25 -9.87 -6.48
N ILE A 5 5.27 -9.16 -5.91
CA ILE A 5 5.14 -7.69 -5.98
C ILE A 5 5.34 -7.04 -4.61
N GLU A 6 5.71 -7.82 -3.58
CA GLU A 6 6.00 -7.32 -2.24
C GLU A 6 7.26 -6.45 -2.29
N CYS A 7 7.21 -5.26 -1.69
CA CYS A 7 8.25 -4.23 -1.69
C CYS A 7 8.54 -3.56 -3.05
N GLU A 8 7.72 -3.77 -4.08
CA GLU A 8 7.86 -3.08 -5.36
C GLU A 8 7.30 -1.65 -5.31
N ASN A 9 7.90 -0.75 -6.10
CA ASN A 9 7.37 0.59 -6.32
C ASN A 9 6.17 0.53 -7.26
N CYS A 10 5.12 1.27 -6.91
CA CYS A 10 3.90 1.35 -7.70
C CYS A 10 3.47 2.80 -7.90
N THR A 11 2.71 3.03 -8.97
CA THR A 11 2.19 4.35 -9.32
C THR A 11 0.68 4.31 -9.25
N ILE A 12 0.09 5.04 -8.30
CA ILE A 12 -1.35 5.22 -8.19
C ILE A 12 -1.77 6.31 -9.18
N ILE A 13 -2.61 5.94 -10.14
CA ILE A 13 -3.13 6.85 -11.15
C ILE A 13 -4.47 7.38 -10.66
N THR A 14 -4.47 8.64 -10.27
CA THR A 14 -5.67 9.35 -9.82
C THR A 14 -6.29 10.16 -10.95
N ARG A 15 -7.63 10.21 -10.99
CA ARG A 15 -8.34 11.02 -11.99
C ARG A 15 -8.12 12.53 -11.85
N LYS A 16 -7.80 12.98 -10.63
CA LYS A 16 -7.81 14.40 -10.26
C LYS A 16 -6.42 15.03 -10.21
N ASN A 17 -5.41 14.27 -9.80
CA ASN A 17 -4.09 14.79 -9.45
C ASN A 17 -2.94 14.07 -10.17
N GLY A 18 -3.25 13.23 -11.17
CA GLY A 18 -2.26 12.53 -11.98
C GLY A 18 -1.66 11.32 -11.26
N GLU A 19 -0.34 11.14 -11.41
CA GLU A 19 0.41 9.98 -10.93
C GLU A 19 1.01 10.24 -9.53
N ILE A 20 0.70 9.37 -8.58
CA ILE A 20 1.22 9.39 -7.20
C ILE A 20 2.05 8.16 -6.97
N ARG A 21 3.18 8.28 -6.26
CA ARG A 21 4.03 7.12 -5.94
C ARG A 21 3.64 6.47 -4.64
N GLY A 22 3.72 5.15 -4.63
CA GLY A 22 3.58 4.32 -3.45
C GLY A 22 4.45 3.08 -3.52
N THR A 23 4.44 2.33 -2.45
CA THR A 23 5.14 1.06 -2.33
C THR A 23 4.17 0.00 -1.85
N VAL A 24 4.16 -1.16 -2.50
CA VAL A 24 3.38 -2.31 -2.03
C VAL A 24 4.10 -2.92 -0.83
N VAL A 25 3.45 -2.94 0.32
CA VAL A 25 4.03 -3.45 1.56
C VAL A 25 3.10 -4.48 2.20
N PHE A 26 3.72 -5.50 2.76
CA PHE A 26 3.00 -6.47 3.56
C PHE A 26 2.82 -5.94 4.99
N LYS A 27 1.62 -6.09 5.54
CA LYS A 27 1.30 -5.62 6.90
C LYS A 27 2.21 -6.20 7.97
N TYR A 28 2.64 -7.45 7.79
CA TYR A 28 3.53 -8.15 8.71
C TYR A 28 4.94 -8.26 8.11
N SER A 29 5.58 -7.12 7.83
CA SER A 29 6.83 -7.03 7.07
C SER A 29 8.09 -7.54 7.78
N SER A 30 8.03 -7.89 9.07
CA SER A 30 9.20 -8.37 9.82
C SER A 30 8.86 -9.41 10.87
N THR A 31 9.54 -10.56 10.82
CA THR A 31 9.48 -11.59 11.86
C THR A 31 10.03 -11.09 13.20
N HIS A 32 10.95 -10.12 13.19
CA HIS A 32 11.49 -9.54 14.43
C HIS A 32 10.44 -8.72 15.20
N THR A 33 9.49 -8.10 14.49
CA THR A 33 8.45 -7.26 15.10
C THR A 33 7.13 -8.03 15.27
N TYR A 34 6.82 -8.92 14.33
CA TYR A 34 5.52 -9.61 14.25
C TYR A 34 5.60 -11.12 14.54
N GLY A 35 6.79 -11.65 14.86
CA GLY A 35 6.98 -13.05 15.22
C GLY A 35 6.47 -14.01 14.16
N GLN A 36 5.70 -15.02 14.58
CA GLN A 36 5.10 -16.01 13.68
C GLN A 36 4.03 -15.45 12.74
N ALA A 37 3.49 -14.25 12.99
CA ALA A 37 2.44 -13.68 12.15
C ALA A 37 2.89 -13.45 10.69
N LEU A 38 4.20 -13.28 10.43
CA LEU A 38 4.73 -13.20 9.06
C LEU A 38 4.63 -14.55 8.32
N ALA A 39 4.79 -15.67 9.03
CA ALA A 39 4.75 -17.01 8.46
C ALA A 39 3.33 -17.57 8.37
N THR A 40 2.42 -17.15 9.27
CA THR A 40 1.05 -17.63 9.33
C THR A 40 0.11 -16.86 8.41
N ASN A 41 0.36 -15.57 8.15
CA ASN A 41 -0.50 -14.77 7.30
C ASN A 41 -0.15 -14.95 5.82
N GLU A 42 -1.18 -15.25 5.03
CA GLU A 42 -1.06 -15.35 3.59
C GLU A 42 -0.98 -13.97 2.94
N ARG A 43 -0.28 -13.87 1.81
CA ARG A 43 -0.22 -12.67 0.98
C ARG A 43 -1.48 -12.61 0.13
N ASN A 44 -2.51 -11.96 0.67
CA ASN A 44 -3.80 -11.73 0.06
C ASN A 44 -4.11 -10.23 0.03
N ASN A 45 -5.27 -9.85 -0.52
CA ASN A 45 -5.65 -8.44 -0.66
C ASN A 45 -5.90 -7.74 0.69
N ASP A 46 -6.16 -8.49 1.77
CA ASP A 46 -6.41 -7.94 3.10
C ASP A 46 -5.12 -7.68 3.89
N THR A 47 -4.04 -8.40 3.57
CA THR A 47 -2.74 -8.32 4.26
C THR A 47 -1.71 -7.51 3.49
N MET A 48 -1.89 -7.34 2.18
CA MET A 48 -1.11 -6.46 1.33
C MET A 48 -1.73 -5.06 1.35
N MET A 49 -0.90 -4.03 1.53
CA MET A 49 -1.34 -2.64 1.54
C MET A 49 -0.39 -1.79 0.71
N ILE A 50 -0.85 -0.62 0.27
CA ILE A 50 -0.02 0.34 -0.44
C ILE A 50 0.32 1.47 0.50
N ARG A 51 1.61 1.67 0.74
CA ARG A 51 2.12 2.82 1.48
C ARG A 51 2.33 3.95 0.49
N LEU A 52 1.63 5.06 0.71
CA LEU A 52 1.85 6.30 -0.05
C LEU A 52 3.19 6.92 0.35
N ASP A 53 3.97 7.37 -0.63
CA ASP A 53 5.26 8.03 -0.35
C ASP A 53 5.07 9.51 0.08
N GLU A 54 3.89 10.07 -0.19
CA GLU A 54 3.52 11.43 0.23
C GLU A 54 3.22 11.53 1.73
N LYS A 55 3.47 12.70 2.32
CA LYS A 55 3.21 12.97 3.74
C LYS A 55 1.71 13.13 4.00
N VAL A 56 1.06 12.03 4.33
CA VAL A 56 -0.35 11.98 4.74
C VAL A 56 -0.48 11.51 6.17
N ASN A 57 -1.33 12.17 6.96
CA ASN A 57 -1.61 11.75 8.33
C ASN A 57 -3.11 11.55 8.59
N SER A 58 -3.95 12.08 7.71
CA SER A 58 -5.41 12.03 7.86
C SER A 58 -6.10 11.57 6.57
N LYS A 59 -7.35 11.15 6.72
CA LYS A 59 -8.20 10.79 5.57
C LYS A 59 -8.40 11.99 4.63
N GLU A 60 -8.54 13.21 5.17
CA GLU A 60 -8.65 14.41 4.35
C GLU A 60 -7.41 14.62 3.48
N ASP A 61 -6.20 14.33 3.99
CA ASP A 61 -4.95 14.50 3.21
C ASP A 61 -4.94 13.57 1.98
N VAL A 62 -5.36 12.32 2.16
CA VAL A 62 -5.45 11.33 1.07
C VAL A 62 -6.48 11.76 0.01
N LEU A 63 -7.62 12.31 0.45
CA LEU A 63 -8.64 12.85 -0.46
C LEU A 63 -8.17 14.13 -1.17
N ASN A 64 -7.40 14.97 -0.50
CA ASN A 64 -6.80 16.18 -1.07
C ASN A 64 -5.72 15.85 -2.11
N LEU A 65 -5.01 14.73 -1.93
CA LEU A 65 -4.13 14.15 -2.95
C LEU A 65 -4.90 13.64 -4.18
N GLY A 66 -6.22 13.54 -4.09
CA GLY A 66 -7.07 13.09 -5.19
C GLY A 66 -7.24 11.57 -5.28
N ILE A 67 -6.75 10.83 -4.28
CA ILE A 67 -6.94 9.38 -4.19
C ILE A 67 -8.35 9.09 -3.70
N ASN A 68 -9.09 8.29 -4.46
CA ASN A 68 -10.44 7.89 -4.14
C ASN A 68 -10.70 6.42 -4.50
N VAL A 69 -11.80 5.89 -3.99
CA VAL A 69 -12.23 4.52 -4.31
C VAL A 69 -12.52 4.44 -5.81
N GLY A 70 -11.81 3.55 -6.51
CA GLY A 70 -11.91 3.38 -7.96
C GLY A 70 -10.71 3.91 -8.75
N ASP A 71 -9.73 4.55 -8.11
CA ASP A 71 -8.41 4.78 -8.70
C ASP A 71 -7.61 3.48 -8.79
N PHE A 72 -6.65 3.42 -9.73
CA PHE A 72 -5.93 2.20 -10.09
C PHE A 72 -4.42 2.33 -9.87
N ILE A 73 -3.78 1.17 -9.69
CA ILE A 73 -2.35 1.00 -9.44
C ILE A 73 -1.78 0.03 -10.47
#